data_AF-A0A101QTK1-F1
#
_entry.id   AF-A0A101QTK1-F1
#
_cell.length_a   1.000
_cell.length_b   1.000
_cell.length_c   1.000
_cell.angle_alpha   90.00
_cell.angle_beta   90.00
_cell.angle_gamma   90.00
#
_symmetry.space_group_name_H-M   'P 1'
#
loop_
_entity.id
_entity.type
_entity.pdbx_description
1 polymer ?
#
loop_
_entity_poly.entity_id
_entity_poly.type
_entity_poly.pdbx_seq_one_letter_code
_entity_poly.pdbx_strand_id
1 'polypeptide(L)'
;METAWQCAYGRNPDPSKAYSEAIKAVESASQALIEPNNSRATLGTMLGVIRSSPQRFSTAIPAGNSGTNDFDLVADMMRRLWQGQTSRHGSQSPTPMETQEQAEMAVHLAAVLVQWFAAGLVYRRP
;
A
#
# COMPACT_ATOMS: atom_id res chain seq x y z
N MET A 1 -9.79 -0.81 -6.18
CA MET A 1 -9.29 0.33 -6.97
C MET A 1 -10.41 1.20 -7.51
N GLU A 2 -11.46 0.64 -8.13
CA GLU A 2 -12.59 1.43 -8.68
C GLU A 2 -13.17 2.45 -7.68
N THR A 3 -13.56 2.01 -6.47
CA THR A 3 -14.08 2.88 -5.43
C THR A 3 -13.11 4.01 -5.05
N ALA A 4 -11.82 3.71 -4.98
CA ALA A 4 -10.79 4.70 -4.62
C ALA A 4 -10.69 5.81 -5.69
N TRP A 5 -10.70 5.44 -6.98
CA TRP A 5 -10.74 6.39 -8.08
C TRP A 5 -12.02 7.24 -8.10
N GLN A 6 -13.18 6.61 -7.88
CA GLN A 6 -14.46 7.33 -7.81
C GLN A 6 -14.50 8.32 -6.65
N CYS A 7 -13.97 7.95 -5.47
CA CYS A 7 -13.92 8.85 -4.32
C CYS A 7 -12.89 9.98 -4.50
N ALA A 8 -11.79 9.77 -5.22
CA ALA A 8 -10.81 10.84 -5.47
C ALA A 8 -11.26 11.80 -6.58
N TYR A 9 -11.77 11.28 -7.70
CA TYR A 9 -11.99 12.08 -8.92
C TYR A 9 -13.46 12.18 -9.35
N GLY A 10 -14.38 11.61 -8.57
CA GLY A 10 -15.81 11.69 -8.84
C GLY A 10 -16.38 13.09 -8.66
N ARG A 11 -17.65 13.26 -9.03
CA ARG A 11 -18.36 14.57 -8.95
C ARG A 11 -18.33 15.19 -7.55
N ASN A 12 -18.40 14.35 -6.51
CA ASN A 12 -18.32 14.74 -5.11
C ASN A 12 -17.16 13.97 -4.47
N PRO A 13 -15.93 14.51 -4.50
CA PRO A 13 -14.78 13.83 -3.91
C PRO A 13 -14.93 13.59 -2.41
N ASP A 14 -14.45 12.44 -1.95
CA ASP A 14 -14.32 12.05 -0.55
C ASP A 14 -12.87 11.56 -0.32
N PRO A 15 -11.93 12.48 -0.01
CA PRO A 15 -10.52 12.16 0.09
C PRO A 15 -10.18 11.10 1.14
N SER A 16 -10.80 11.18 2.32
CA SER A 16 -10.61 10.21 3.40
C SER A 16 -11.04 8.80 2.98
N LYS A 17 -12.20 8.68 2.32
CA LYS A 17 -12.65 7.38 1.80
C LYS A 17 -11.78 6.91 0.64
N ALA A 18 -11.38 7.80 -0.27
CA ALA A 18 -10.47 7.46 -1.37
C ALA A 18 -9.16 6.86 -0.85
N TYR A 19 -8.52 7.49 0.14
CA TYR A 19 -7.30 7.00 0.76
C TYR A 19 -7.53 5.64 1.43
N SER A 20 -8.59 5.50 2.23
CA SER A 20 -8.91 4.23 2.90
C SER A 20 -9.14 3.08 1.91
N GLU A 21 -9.88 3.33 0.83
CA GLU A 21 -10.15 2.34 -0.21
C GLU A 21 -8.88 2.02 -1.05
N ALA A 22 -7.97 2.97 -1.22
CA ALA A 22 -6.66 2.73 -1.83
C ALA A 22 -5.83 1.74 -1.01
N ILE A 23 -5.77 1.91 0.33
CA ILE A 23 -5.07 0.98 1.23
C ILE A 23 -5.69 -0.42 1.17
N LYS A 24 -7.02 -0.52 1.28
CA LYS A 24 -7.71 -1.82 1.22
C LYS A 24 -7.46 -2.55 -0.10
N ALA A 25 -7.37 -1.81 -1.20
CA ALA A 25 -7.04 -2.40 -2.50
C ALA A 25 -5.62 -2.99 -2.51
N VAL A 26 -4.63 -2.28 -1.96
CA VAL A 26 -3.26 -2.81 -1.81
C VAL A 26 -3.25 -4.04 -0.90
N GLU A 27 -3.92 -3.97 0.26
CA GLU A 27 -4.01 -5.09 1.20
C GLU A 27 -4.57 -6.35 0.52
N SER A 28 -5.67 -6.21 -0.22
CA SER A 28 -6.28 -7.32 -0.96
C SER A 28 -5.36 -7.89 -2.03
N ALA A 29 -4.59 -7.05 -2.74
CA ALA A 29 -3.71 -7.51 -3.81
C ALA A 29 -2.45 -8.20 -3.28
N SER A 30 -1.93 -7.76 -2.12
CA SER A 30 -0.66 -8.24 -1.58
C SER A 30 -0.78 -9.40 -0.59
N GLN A 31 -1.97 -9.63 0.00
CA GLN A 31 -2.16 -10.59 1.09
C GLN A 31 -1.65 -12.00 0.75
N ALA A 32 -2.07 -12.58 -0.38
CA ALA A 32 -1.70 -13.95 -0.75
C ALA A 32 -0.17 -14.11 -0.93
N LEU A 33 0.52 -13.05 -1.34
CA LEU A 33 1.97 -13.06 -1.50
C LEU A 33 2.70 -12.83 -0.18
N ILE A 34 2.27 -11.90 0.67
CA ILE A 34 3.05 -11.51 1.86
C ILE A 34 2.65 -12.34 3.08
N GLU A 35 1.34 -12.51 3.31
CA GLU A 35 0.78 -13.18 4.49
C GLU A 35 -0.33 -14.19 4.11
N PRO A 36 -0.03 -15.25 3.32
CA PRO A 36 -1.04 -16.19 2.80
C PRO A 36 -1.87 -16.88 3.90
N ASN A 37 -1.31 -17.04 5.09
CA ASN A 37 -1.94 -17.72 6.22
C ASN A 37 -2.64 -16.77 7.21
N ASN A 38 -2.70 -15.47 6.92
CA ASN A 38 -3.37 -14.48 7.75
C ASN A 38 -4.55 -13.86 6.99
N SER A 39 -5.76 -14.35 7.25
CA SER A 39 -6.99 -13.83 6.65
C SER A 39 -7.38 -12.43 7.13
N ARG A 40 -6.70 -11.92 8.17
CA ARG A 40 -6.86 -10.57 8.71
C ARG A 40 -5.62 -9.71 8.47
N ALA A 41 -4.83 -10.05 7.45
CA ALA A 41 -3.66 -9.29 7.07
C ALA A 41 -4.06 -7.83 6.78
N THR A 42 -3.27 -6.91 7.32
CA THR A 42 -3.38 -5.48 7.08
C THR A 42 -2.07 -4.98 6.51
N LEU A 43 -2.06 -3.76 6.00
CA LEU A 43 -0.84 -3.15 5.47
C LEU A 43 0.25 -3.06 6.55
N GLY A 44 -0.16 -2.79 7.80
CA GLY A 44 0.75 -2.76 8.95
C GLY A 44 1.37 -4.12 9.29
N THR A 45 0.59 -5.21 9.29
CA THR A 45 1.12 -6.56 9.57
C THR A 45 2.04 -7.03 8.44
N MET A 46 1.67 -6.73 7.18
CA MET A 46 2.46 -7.09 6.01
C MET A 46 3.81 -6.35 5.99
N LEU A 47 3.82 -5.07 6.37
CA LEU A 47 5.06 -4.31 6.58
C LEU A 47 5.94 -4.92 7.68
N GLY A 48 5.34 -5.51 8.72
CA GLY A 48 6.05 -6.28 9.74
C GLY A 48 6.77 -7.50 9.15
N VAL A 49 6.06 -8.30 8.34
CA VAL A 49 6.65 -9.48 7.67
C VAL A 49 7.77 -9.08 6.71
N ILE A 50 7.57 -8.04 5.90
CA ILE A 50 8.59 -7.51 4.98
C ILE A 50 9.84 -7.09 5.77
N ARG A 51 9.67 -6.34 6.87
CA ARG A 51 10.78 -5.89 7.71
C ARG A 51 11.57 -7.05 8.32
N SER A 52 10.90 -8.11 8.74
CA SER A 52 11.56 -9.28 9.35
C SER A 52 12.32 -10.14 8.34
N SER A 53 11.97 -10.10 7.05
CA SER A 53 12.60 -10.96 6.03
C SER A 53 12.53 -10.35 4.62
N PRO A 54 13.14 -9.19 4.36
CA PRO A 54 13.05 -8.48 3.08
C PRO A 54 13.64 -9.29 1.91
N GLN A 55 14.65 -10.11 2.18
CA GLN A 55 15.31 -10.99 1.20
C GLN A 55 14.40 -12.05 0.59
N ARG A 56 13.25 -12.35 1.22
CA ARG A 56 12.26 -13.32 0.72
C ARG A 56 11.47 -12.80 -0.48
N PHE A 57 11.59 -11.51 -0.80
CA PHE A 57 10.82 -10.90 -1.86
C PHE A 57 11.73 -10.19 -2.86
N SER A 58 11.25 -10.07 -4.09
CA SER A 58 11.96 -9.43 -5.20
C SER A 58 10.94 -8.84 -6.19
N THR A 59 11.45 -8.04 -7.12
CA THR A 59 10.71 -7.35 -8.15
C THR A 59 11.28 -7.72 -9.52
N ALA A 60 10.45 -7.67 -10.55
CA ALA A 60 10.88 -7.97 -11.93
C ALA A 60 12.00 -7.04 -12.43
N ILE A 61 12.08 -5.81 -11.90
CA ILE A 61 13.20 -4.89 -12.11
C ILE A 61 14.09 -4.94 -10.86
N PRO A 62 15.37 -5.33 -10.97
CA PRO A 62 16.28 -5.42 -9.82
C PRO A 62 16.69 -4.03 -9.31
N ALA A 63 16.96 -3.90 -8.00
CA ALA A 63 17.37 -2.64 -7.37
C ALA A 63 18.82 -2.20 -7.67
N GLY A 64 19.53 -2.94 -8.52
CA GLY A 64 20.93 -2.67 -8.88
C GLY A 64 21.92 -3.12 -7.81
N ASN A 65 23.19 -2.69 -7.96
CA ASN A 65 24.33 -3.30 -7.24
C ASN A 65 24.63 -2.68 -5.86
N SER A 66 23.81 -1.75 -5.36
CA SER A 66 24.15 -0.89 -4.22
C SER A 66 23.44 -1.27 -2.92
N GLY A 67 23.54 -2.51 -2.43
CA GLY A 67 23.09 -2.89 -1.09
C GLY A 67 21.59 -2.71 -0.78
N THR A 68 20.79 -2.29 -1.77
CA THR A 68 19.34 -2.13 -1.71
C THR A 68 18.69 -3.47 -2.02
N ASN A 69 17.71 -3.89 -1.23
CA ASN A 69 16.91 -5.05 -1.59
C ASN A 69 15.97 -4.67 -2.73
N ASP A 70 15.80 -5.56 -3.71
CA ASP A 70 14.82 -5.40 -4.81
C ASP A 70 13.43 -4.93 -4.34
N PHE A 71 13.03 -5.35 -3.14
CA PHE A 71 11.72 -5.07 -2.59
C PHE A 71 11.62 -3.75 -1.79
N ASP A 72 12.72 -3.05 -1.52
CA ASP A 72 12.71 -1.87 -0.63
C ASP A 72 11.80 -0.76 -1.18
N LEU A 73 11.78 -0.54 -2.50
CA LEU A 73 10.86 0.41 -3.14
C LEU A 73 9.39 0.06 -2.86
N VAL A 74 9.01 -1.22 -3.01
CA VAL A 74 7.64 -1.69 -2.74
C VAL A 74 7.30 -1.47 -1.26
N ALA A 75 8.22 -1.81 -0.36
CA ALA A 75 8.05 -1.62 1.07
C ALA A 75 7.88 -0.15 1.45
N ASP A 76 8.64 0.76 0.83
CA ASP A 76 8.59 2.19 1.07
C ASP A 76 7.27 2.80 0.57
N MET A 77 6.79 2.37 -0.60
CA MET A 77 5.47 2.77 -1.11
C MET A 77 4.35 2.32 -0.17
N MET A 78 4.37 1.06 0.28
CA MET A 78 3.40 0.54 1.26
C MET A 78 3.49 1.30 2.60
N ARG A 79 4.70 1.60 3.07
CA ARG A 79 4.92 2.34 4.32
C ARG A 79 4.40 3.77 4.22
N ARG A 80 4.59 4.42 3.06
CA ARG A 80 4.08 5.77 2.80
C ARG A 80 2.56 5.83 2.87
N LEU A 81 1.86 4.84 2.30
CA LEU A 81 0.41 4.70 2.44
C LEU A 81 -0.01 4.46 3.90
N TRP A 82 0.67 3.57 4.60
CA TRP A 82 0.34 3.22 5.98
C TRP A 82 0.48 4.41 6.94
N GLN A 83 1.59 5.13 6.86
CA GLN A 83 1.90 6.26 7.75
C GLN A 83 1.19 7.55 7.36
N GLY A 84 0.85 7.72 6.08
CA GLY A 84 0.23 8.92 5.55
C GLY A 84 -1.25 9.05 5.82
N GLN A 85 -1.95 7.95 6.18
CA GLN A 85 -3.35 8.01 6.55
C GLN A 85 -3.51 8.59 7.95
N THR A 86 -3.89 9.86 8.03
CA THR A 86 -4.05 10.59 9.29
C THR A 86 -5.30 10.17 10.02
N SER A 87 -6.39 9.82 9.32
CA SER A 87 -7.69 9.46 9.89
C SER A 87 -7.72 8.19 10.77
N ARG A 88 -6.57 7.54 10.99
CA ARG A 88 -6.47 6.27 11.75
C ARG A 88 -6.32 6.44 13.26
N HIS A 89 -6.20 7.66 13.78
CA HIS A 89 -6.03 7.88 15.21
C HIS A 89 -7.31 8.43 15.85
N GLY A 90 -8.03 7.58 16.57
CA GLY A 90 -9.05 7.96 17.56
C GLY A 90 -8.44 8.62 18.80
N SER A 91 -7.52 9.57 18.61
CA SER A 91 -7.08 10.45 19.69
C SER A 91 -8.19 11.45 20.04
N GLN A 92 -8.13 12.02 21.24
CA GLN A 92 -9.14 12.96 21.76
C GLN A 92 -9.18 14.31 21.00
N SER A 93 -8.42 14.44 19.91
CA SER A 93 -8.31 15.63 19.07
C SER A 93 -8.95 15.36 17.71
N PRO A 94 -9.53 16.37 17.04
CA PRO A 94 -10.02 16.21 15.67
C PRO A 94 -8.87 15.74 14.78
N THR A 95 -8.98 14.52 14.26
CA THR A 95 -8.01 13.98 13.33
C THR A 95 -8.12 14.78 12.02
N PRO A 96 -7.03 15.38 11.51
CA PRO A 96 -7.08 16.03 10.22
C PRO A 96 -7.55 15.03 9.16
N MET A 97 -8.62 15.37 8.45
CA MET A 97 -9.06 14.62 7.29
C MET A 97 -8.00 14.75 6.19
N GLU A 98 -7.86 13.70 5.40
CA GLU A 98 -6.96 13.68 4.25
C GLU A 98 -7.36 14.78 3.25
N THR A 99 -6.37 15.47 2.69
CA THR A 99 -6.61 16.44 1.62
C THR A 99 -6.84 15.74 0.29
N GLN A 100 -7.39 16.46 -0.68
CA GLN A 100 -7.57 15.97 -2.05
C GLN A 100 -6.24 15.49 -2.64
N GLU A 101 -5.17 16.26 -2.51
CA GLU A 101 -3.84 15.92 -3.05
C GLU A 101 -3.27 14.66 -2.40
N GLN A 102 -3.51 14.47 -1.09
CA GLN A 102 -3.10 13.25 -0.38
C GLN A 102 -3.86 12.03 -0.90
N ALA A 103 -5.16 12.16 -1.13
CA ALA A 103 -5.98 11.09 -1.70
C ALA A 103 -5.56 10.72 -3.13
N GLU A 104 -5.31 11.70 -3.98
CA GLU A 104 -4.85 11.49 -5.36
C GLU A 104 -3.51 10.75 -5.37
N MET A 105 -2.53 11.22 -4.58
CA MET A 105 -1.24 10.56 -4.45
C MET A 105 -1.38 9.12 -3.93
N ALA A 106 -2.25 8.89 -2.95
CA ALA A 106 -2.51 7.56 -2.40
C ALA A 106 -3.12 6.61 -3.45
N VAL A 107 -4.08 7.11 -4.25
CA VAL A 107 -4.69 6.34 -5.35
C VAL A 107 -3.66 5.96 -6.41
N HIS A 108 -2.77 6.89 -6.80
CA HIS A 108 -1.71 6.60 -7.76
C HIS A 108 -0.74 5.54 -7.25
N LEU A 109 -0.32 5.68 -5.99
CA LEU A 109 0.60 4.73 -5.36
C LEU A 109 -0.02 3.34 -5.23
N ALA A 110 -1.29 3.29 -4.82
CA ALA A 110 -2.04 2.04 -4.74
C ALA A 110 -2.25 1.40 -6.13
N ALA A 111 -2.46 2.19 -7.19
CA ALA A 111 -2.61 1.67 -8.54
C ALA A 111 -1.34 0.93 -8.99
N VAL A 112 -0.16 1.52 -8.77
CA VAL A 112 1.13 0.89 -9.09
C VAL A 112 1.30 -0.41 -8.30
N LEU A 113 1.10 -0.37 -6.98
CA LEU A 113 1.23 -1.54 -6.11
C LEU A 113 0.28 -2.68 -6.51
N VAL A 114 -1.01 -2.37 -6.68
CA VAL A 114 -2.03 -3.35 -7.05
C VAL A 114 -1.69 -3.99 -8.40
N GLN A 115 -1.30 -3.20 -9.40
CA GLN A 115 -0.90 -3.73 -10.70
C GLN A 115 0.32 -4.65 -10.58
N TRP A 116 1.34 -4.26 -9.83
CA TRP A 116 2.54 -5.08 -9.69
C TRP A 116 2.29 -6.39 -8.94
N PHE A 117 1.51 -6.37 -7.85
CA PHE A 117 1.12 -7.59 -7.13
C PHE A 117 0.23 -8.49 -7.99
N ALA A 118 -0.80 -7.95 -8.63
CA ALA A 118 -1.75 -8.73 -9.43
C ALA A 118 -1.10 -9.34 -10.68
N ALA A 119 -0.13 -8.64 -11.28
CA ALA A 119 0.62 -9.13 -12.44
C ALA A 119 1.79 -10.06 -12.08
N GLY A 120 2.06 -10.30 -10.79
CA GLY A 120 3.20 -11.12 -10.35
C GLY A 120 4.57 -10.49 -10.62
N LEU A 121 4.62 -9.17 -10.83
CA LEU A 121 5.87 -8.40 -11.01
C LEU A 121 6.61 -8.21 -9.68
N VAL A 122 5.93 -8.51 -8.58
CA VAL A 122 6.48 -8.68 -7.24
C VAL A 122 6.26 -10.14 -6.85
N TYR A 123 7.31 -10.80 -6.38
CA TYR A 123 7.26 -12.24 -6.10
C TYR A 123 8.13 -12.65 -4.92
N ARG A 124 7.89 -13.85 -4.40
CA ARG A 124 8.75 -14.48 -3.41
C ARG A 124 9.94 -15.12 -4.10
N ARG A 125 11.13 -14.94 -3.52
CA ARG A 125 12.30 -15.73 -3.91
C ARG A 125 12.11 -17.19 -3.45
N PRO A 126 12.63 -18.17 -4.21
CA PRO A 126 12.65 -19.58 -3.81
C PRO A 126 13.31 -19.81 -2.46
#